data_AF-A0A7S1VCB7-F1
#
_entry.id   AF-A0A7S1VCB7-F1
#
_cell.length_a   1.000
_cell.length_b   1.000
_cell.length_c   1.000
_cell.angle_alpha   90.00
_cell.angle_beta   90.00
_cell.angle_gamma   90.00
#
_symmetry.space_group_name_H-M   'P 1'
#
loop_
_entity.id
_entity.type
_entity.pdbx_description
1 polymer ?
#
loop_
_entity_poly.entity_id
_entity_poly.type
_entity_poly.pdbx_seq_one_letter_code
_entity_poly.pdbx_strand_id
1 'polypeptide(L)'
;LGGHSMGAVHGSQLFAKLLQEKDSNNSNHGLSSLSWNKMLYCGVGYIDDPTNLLNHDNTLIVQASNDGLKSVYSEEARASSAAKYTFLQLEGGNHAGIGYYGPQTFPMKDGERTITLDDQQQKTADAMVQFVLGRKVRGATSRKR
;
A
#
# COMPACT_ATOMS: atom_id res chain seq x y z
N LEU A 1 2.13 -0.47 -10.14
CA LEU A 1 2.02 0.95 -9.71
C LEU A 1 2.20 0.99 -8.19
N GLY A 2 2.70 2.10 -7.64
CA GLY A 2 2.84 2.23 -6.19
C GLY A 2 2.90 3.67 -5.75
N GLY A 3 2.65 3.92 -4.47
CA GLY A 3 2.71 5.26 -3.89
C GLY A 3 2.82 5.25 -2.37
N HIS A 4 3.22 6.40 -1.82
CA HIS A 4 3.25 6.68 -0.38
C HIS A 4 2.15 7.68 -0.02
N SER A 5 1.47 7.49 1.12
CA SER A 5 0.47 8.44 1.64
C SER A 5 -0.60 8.81 0.60
N MET A 6 -0.89 10.09 0.39
CA MET A 6 -1.81 10.54 -0.66
C MET A 6 -1.44 10.04 -2.06
N GLY A 7 -0.15 9.80 -2.35
CA GLY A 7 0.28 9.22 -3.61
C GLY A 7 -0.21 7.77 -3.78
N ALA A 8 -0.34 7.01 -2.69
CA ALA A 8 -0.92 5.67 -2.72
C ALA A 8 -2.42 5.70 -3.05
N VAL A 9 -3.14 6.69 -2.50
CA VAL A 9 -4.59 6.91 -2.72
C VAL A 9 -4.88 7.33 -4.16
N HIS A 10 -4.07 8.21 -4.73
CA HIS A 10 -4.26 8.59 -6.13
C HIS A 10 -3.82 7.46 -7.07
N GLY A 11 -2.72 6.78 -6.75
CA GLY A 11 -2.22 5.65 -7.54
C GLY A 11 -3.24 4.52 -7.63
N SER A 12 -3.95 4.24 -6.55
CA SER A 12 -5.01 3.23 -6.54
C SER A 12 -6.25 3.63 -7.32
N GLN A 13 -6.72 4.87 -7.19
CA GLN A 13 -7.86 5.38 -7.97
C GLN A 13 -7.56 5.33 -9.46
N LEU A 14 -6.34 5.70 -9.85
CA LEU A 14 -5.88 5.58 -11.23
C LEU A 14 -5.86 4.12 -11.68
N PHE A 15 -5.33 3.22 -10.86
CA PHE A 15 -5.28 1.79 -11.19
C PHE A 15 -6.65 1.15 -11.31
N ALA A 16 -7.59 1.49 -10.43
CA ALA A 16 -8.98 1.05 -10.52
C ALA A 16 -9.63 1.51 -11.83
N LYS A 17 -9.43 2.78 -12.22
CA LYS A 17 -9.89 3.30 -13.52
C LYS A 17 -9.26 2.57 -14.71
N LEU A 18 -7.94 2.35 -14.69
CA LEU A 18 -7.23 1.63 -15.76
C LEU A 18 -7.72 0.18 -15.92
N LEU A 19 -8.10 -0.49 -14.83
CA LEU A 19 -8.69 -1.82 -14.89
C LEU A 19 -10.11 -1.80 -15.45
N GLN A 20 -10.95 -0.86 -15.01
CA GLN A 20 -12.30 -0.68 -15.55
C GLN A 20 -12.26 -0.37 -17.05
N GLU A 21 -11.35 0.50 -17.49
CA GLU A 21 -11.14 0.82 -18.90
C GLU A 21 -10.67 -0.39 -19.71
N LYS A 22 -9.83 -1.26 -19.12
CA LYS A 22 -9.40 -2.50 -19.76
C LYS A 22 -10.57 -3.48 -19.93
N ASP A 23 -11.42 -3.60 -18.91
CA ASP A 23 -12.59 -4.49 -18.95
C ASP A 23 -13.67 -3.95 -19.92
N SER A 24 -13.79 -2.63 -20.07
CA SER A 24 -14.73 -2.00 -21.01
C SER A 24 -14.20 -1.90 -22.45
N ASN A 25 -12.89 -1.72 -22.66
CA ASN A 25 -12.26 -1.56 -23.97
C ASN A 25 -11.67 -2.86 -24.52
N ASN A 26 -12.46 -3.93 -24.55
CA ASN A 26 -12.11 -5.16 -25.28
C ASN A 26 -12.00 -4.96 -26.83
N SER A 27 -11.83 -3.71 -27.29
CA SER A 27 -11.58 -3.30 -28.66
C SER A 27 -10.35 -2.38 -28.75
N ASN A 28 -9.21 -2.98 -29.12
CA ASN A 28 -8.16 -2.40 -29.98
C ASN A 28 -7.58 -1.00 -29.70
N HIS A 29 -7.00 -0.75 -28.52
CA HIS A 29 -5.95 0.28 -28.41
C HIS A 29 -4.72 -0.22 -27.63
N GLY A 30 -3.53 0.08 -28.16
CA GLY A 30 -2.23 -0.56 -27.91
C GLY A 30 -1.59 -0.39 -26.52
N LEU A 31 -2.39 -0.31 -25.45
CA LEU A 31 -1.94 -0.46 -24.06
C LEU A 31 -2.02 -1.93 -23.58
N SER A 32 -2.46 -2.85 -24.45
CA SER A 32 -2.67 -4.28 -24.17
C SER A 32 -1.43 -5.07 -23.75
N SER A 33 -0.23 -4.49 -23.83
CA SER A 33 1.03 -5.15 -23.43
C SER A 33 1.52 -4.79 -22.02
N LEU A 34 0.96 -3.77 -21.36
CA LEU A 34 1.31 -3.42 -19.98
C LEU A 34 0.36 -4.12 -19.00
N SER A 35 0.74 -5.33 -18.60
CA SER A 35 0.04 -6.06 -17.54
C SER A 35 0.44 -5.47 -16.17
N TRP A 36 -0.25 -4.41 -15.75
CA TRP A 36 -0.11 -3.88 -14.40
C TRP A 36 -0.73 -4.87 -13.40
N ASN A 37 0.05 -5.87 -12.97
CA ASN A 37 -0.47 -7.01 -12.20
C ASN A 37 -0.25 -6.89 -10.69
N LYS A 38 0.41 -5.83 -10.24
CA LYS A 38 0.82 -5.65 -8.84
C LYS A 38 0.68 -4.18 -8.42
N MET A 39 0.08 -4.01 -7.25
CA MET A 39 -0.09 -2.70 -6.60
C MET A 39 0.67 -2.66 -5.27
N LEU A 40 1.31 -1.52 -4.99
CA LEU A 40 2.09 -1.28 -3.77
C LEU A 40 1.54 -0.05 -3.03
N TYR A 41 1.03 -0.25 -1.82
CA TYR A 41 0.56 0.81 -0.93
C TYR A 41 1.50 0.93 0.27
N CYS A 42 1.97 2.13 0.54
CA CYS A 42 2.94 2.41 1.59
C CYS A 42 2.44 3.60 2.43
N GLY A 43 2.23 3.41 3.74
CA GLY A 43 1.87 4.47 4.67
C GLY A 43 0.61 5.25 4.27
N VAL A 44 -0.53 4.57 4.09
CA VAL A 44 -1.77 5.24 3.66
C VAL A 44 -2.60 5.64 4.87
N GLY A 45 -2.73 6.95 5.11
CA GLY A 45 -3.45 7.53 6.24
C GLY A 45 -4.83 8.14 5.90
N TYR A 46 -5.33 8.01 4.66
CA TYR A 46 -6.64 8.57 4.31
C TYR A 46 -7.25 7.90 3.08
N ILE A 47 -8.42 7.28 3.18
CA ILE A 47 -9.12 6.64 2.05
C ILE A 47 -10.63 6.77 2.28
N ASP A 48 -11.32 7.58 1.48
CA ASP A 48 -12.78 7.77 1.64
C ASP A 48 -13.60 6.49 1.39
N ASP A 49 -13.02 5.50 0.70
CA ASP A 49 -13.62 4.18 0.48
C ASP A 49 -12.57 3.06 0.39
N PRO A 50 -12.33 2.27 1.46
CA PRO A 50 -11.37 1.18 1.45
C PRO A 50 -11.76 0.03 0.51
N THR A 51 -13.03 -0.07 0.11
CA THR A 51 -13.49 -1.14 -0.80
C THR A 51 -12.93 -0.95 -2.21
N ASN A 52 -12.71 0.29 -2.65
CA ASN A 52 -12.10 0.60 -3.95
C ASN A 52 -10.61 0.20 -4.04
N LEU A 53 -9.90 0.12 -2.90
CA LEU A 53 -8.48 -0.24 -2.86
C LEU A 53 -8.25 -1.73 -2.73
N LEU A 54 -9.21 -2.38 -2.08
CA LEU A 54 -9.18 -3.79 -1.76
C LEU A 54 -10.13 -4.56 -2.69
N ASN A 55 -10.20 -4.18 -3.96
CA ASN A 55 -10.85 -4.94 -5.03
C ASN A 55 -9.83 -5.50 -6.04
N HIS A 56 -8.54 -5.43 -5.72
CA HIS A 56 -7.47 -5.87 -6.59
C HIS A 56 -6.69 -7.03 -5.98
N ASP A 57 -6.82 -8.19 -6.61
CA ASP A 57 -5.92 -9.32 -6.37
C ASP A 57 -4.48 -8.84 -6.65
N ASN A 58 -3.53 -9.19 -5.76
CA ASN A 58 -2.12 -8.78 -5.82
C ASN A 58 -1.85 -7.34 -5.42
N THR A 59 -2.24 -6.99 -4.20
CA THR A 59 -1.85 -5.74 -3.52
C THR A 59 -0.93 -6.00 -2.33
N LEU A 60 0.14 -5.22 -2.19
CA LEU A 60 0.92 -5.11 -0.95
C LEU A 60 0.51 -3.85 -0.21
N ILE A 61 0.24 -3.96 1.08
CA ILE A 61 0.00 -2.85 1.99
C ILE A 61 1.11 -2.86 3.05
N VAL A 62 1.88 -1.79 3.13
CA VAL A 62 2.91 -1.57 4.15
C VAL A 62 2.46 -0.41 5.04
N GLN A 63 2.37 -0.67 6.34
CA GLN A 63 1.97 0.31 7.35
C GLN A 63 2.95 0.32 8.52
N ALA A 64 3.12 1.44 9.19
CA ALA A 64 3.98 1.58 10.36
C ALA A 64 3.14 1.48 11.66
N SER A 65 3.65 0.85 12.71
CA SER A 65 2.91 0.71 13.98
C SER A 65 2.73 2.03 14.73
N ASN A 66 3.66 2.97 14.53
CA ASN A 66 3.64 4.31 15.12
C ASN A 66 3.31 5.35 14.04
N ASP A 67 2.50 4.98 13.04
CA ASP A 67 1.94 5.95 12.09
C ASP A 67 0.97 6.86 12.86
N GLY A 68 1.37 8.11 13.07
CA GLY A 68 0.57 9.11 13.80
C GLY A 68 -0.52 9.73 12.95
N LEU A 69 -0.53 9.46 11.64
CA LEU A 69 -1.60 9.87 10.75
C LEU A 69 -2.67 8.78 10.77
N LYS A 70 -3.92 9.15 11.08
CA LYS A 70 -5.03 8.22 11.28
C LYS A 70 -5.03 7.11 10.22
N SER A 71 -4.74 5.88 10.62
CA SER A 71 -4.86 4.70 9.76
C SER A 71 -6.31 4.51 9.32
N VAL A 72 -6.56 4.45 8.01
CA VAL A 72 -7.89 4.14 7.45
C VAL A 72 -8.10 2.65 7.20
N TYR A 73 -7.03 1.86 7.30
CA TYR A 73 -7.12 0.40 7.25
C TYR A 73 -7.26 -0.17 8.65
N SER A 74 -8.36 0.18 9.31
CA SER A 74 -8.76 -0.54 10.51
C SER A 74 -8.83 -2.04 10.19
N GLU A 75 -8.59 -2.88 11.19
CA GLU A 75 -8.66 -4.32 11.01
C GLU A 75 -10.02 -4.75 10.41
N GLU A 76 -11.10 -4.05 10.80
CA GLU A 76 -12.45 -4.25 10.30
C GLU A 76 -12.57 -3.95 8.80
N ALA A 77 -11.99 -2.85 8.29
CA ALA A 77 -12.00 -2.52 6.86
C ALA A 77 -11.22 -3.55 6.02
N ARG A 78 -10.12 -4.08 6.58
CA ARG A 78 -9.33 -5.14 5.94
C ARG A 78 -10.04 -6.51 6.01
N ALA A 79 -10.78 -6.77 7.06
CA ALA A 79 -11.55 -7.99 7.27
C ALA A 79 -12.82 -8.03 6.40
N SER A 80 -13.44 -6.88 6.11
CA SER A 80 -14.64 -6.80 5.27
C SER A 80 -14.38 -6.89 3.76
N SER A 81 -13.14 -6.64 3.31
CA SER A 81 -12.80 -6.72 1.88
C SER A 81 -12.81 -8.15 1.32
N ALA A 82 -13.26 -8.31 0.08
CA ALA A 82 -13.20 -9.58 -0.66
C ALA A 82 -11.88 -9.82 -1.43
N ALA A 83 -10.94 -8.87 -1.51
CA ALA A 83 -9.72 -9.04 -2.31
C ALA A 83 -8.57 -9.73 -1.59
N LYS A 84 -7.68 -10.32 -2.40
CA LYS A 84 -6.39 -10.84 -1.94
C LYS A 84 -5.37 -9.72 -1.79
N TYR A 85 -4.93 -9.51 -0.56
CA TYR A 85 -3.83 -8.60 -0.25
C TYR A 85 -2.77 -9.28 0.63
N THR A 86 -1.56 -8.71 0.57
CA THR A 86 -0.47 -8.95 1.52
C THR A 86 -0.35 -7.72 2.39
N PHE A 87 -0.47 -7.86 3.70
CA PHE A 87 -0.38 -6.75 4.64
C PHE A 87 0.84 -6.93 5.54
N LEU A 88 1.70 -5.92 5.60
CA LEU A 88 2.86 -5.86 6.47
C LEU A 88 2.75 -4.66 7.39
N GLN A 89 2.80 -4.92 8.70
CA GLN A 89 3.01 -3.89 9.70
C GLN A 89 4.50 -3.82 10.07
N LEU A 90 5.07 -2.62 10.02
CA LEU A 90 6.42 -2.29 10.41
C LEU A 90 6.43 -1.87 11.88
N GLU A 91 6.66 -2.85 12.75
CA GLU A 91 6.77 -2.60 14.19
C GLU A 91 7.90 -1.60 14.50
N GLY A 92 7.53 -0.57 15.26
CA GLY A 92 8.38 0.55 15.66
C GLY A 92 8.59 1.64 14.61
N GLY A 93 8.04 1.48 13.39
CA GLY A 93 8.13 2.49 12.33
C GLY A 93 7.05 3.57 12.43
N ASN A 94 7.24 4.71 11.77
CA ASN A 94 6.26 5.80 11.66
C ASN A 94 5.90 6.14 10.20
N HIS A 95 4.95 7.05 9.96
CA HIS A 95 4.50 7.41 8.61
C HIS A 95 5.62 7.96 7.73
N ALA A 96 6.33 8.96 8.25
CA ALA A 96 7.38 9.71 7.58
C ALA A 96 8.56 8.80 7.19
N GLY A 97 8.83 7.79 8.03
CA GLY A 97 9.92 6.85 7.83
C GLY A 97 9.73 5.93 6.64
N ILE A 98 8.51 5.78 6.12
CA ILE A 98 8.24 5.05 4.88
C ILE A 98 8.66 5.89 3.66
N GLY A 99 8.49 7.21 3.73
CA GLY A 99 8.86 8.15 2.66
C GLY A 99 10.30 8.66 2.70
N TYR A 100 11.15 8.17 3.61
CA TYR A 100 12.48 8.73 3.92
C TYR A 100 12.43 10.20 4.37
N TYR A 101 11.36 10.61 5.04
CA TYR A 101 11.27 11.97 5.57
C TYR A 101 11.86 12.06 6.98
N GLY A 102 12.32 13.27 7.32
CA GLY A 102 12.61 13.66 8.70
C GLY A 102 11.33 13.68 9.56
N PRO A 103 11.42 14.11 10.82
CA PRO A 103 10.27 14.25 11.69
C PRO A 103 9.17 15.13 11.05
N GLN A 104 7.95 14.62 11.00
CA GLN A 104 6.80 15.32 10.44
C GLN A 104 5.94 15.90 11.57
N THR A 105 5.83 17.23 11.62
CA THR A 105 5.04 17.96 12.64
C THR A 105 3.89 18.77 12.05
N PHE A 106 3.87 18.98 10.73
CA PHE A 106 2.84 19.70 9.99
C PHE A 106 2.45 18.92 8.73
N PRO A 107 1.17 18.92 8.30
CA PRO A 107 0.00 19.53 8.96
C PRO A 107 -0.48 18.76 10.21
N MET A 108 0.01 17.55 10.43
CA MET A 108 -0.24 16.73 11.61
C MET A 108 1.08 16.16 12.12
N LYS A 109 1.20 16.02 13.45
CA LYS A 109 2.33 15.34 14.08
C LYS A 109 2.23 13.84 13.81
N ASP A 110 3.25 13.27 13.19
CA ASP A 110 3.41 11.82 13.04
C ASP A 110 3.86 11.18 14.37
N GLY A 111 3.79 9.86 14.47
CA GLY A 111 4.32 9.14 15.62
C GLY A 111 5.85 9.09 15.59
N GLU A 112 6.43 8.71 16.72
CA GLU A 112 7.88 8.64 16.88
C GLU A 112 8.37 7.22 16.57
N ARG A 113 9.42 7.10 15.75
CA ARG A 113 10.02 5.81 15.44
C ARG A 113 10.81 5.29 16.64
N THR A 114 10.68 3.99 16.93
CA THR A 114 11.56 3.28 17.86
C THR A 114 12.64 2.46 17.14
N ILE A 115 12.55 2.36 15.80
CA ILE A 115 13.61 1.82 14.94
C ILE A 115 14.32 2.94 14.18
N THR A 116 15.51 2.66 13.67
CA THR A 116 16.22 3.65 12.84
C THR A 116 15.49 3.88 11.51
N LEU A 117 15.72 5.04 10.90
CA LEU A 117 15.16 5.33 9.57
C LEU A 117 15.63 4.30 8.54
N ASP A 118 16.91 3.95 8.58
CA ASP A 118 17.51 2.99 7.65
C ASP A 118 16.92 1.59 7.83
N ASP A 119 16.68 1.14 9.08
CA ASP A 119 15.99 -0.13 9.34
C ASP A 119 14.57 -0.14 8.77
N GLN A 120 13.83 0.97 8.95
CA GLN A 120 12.48 1.08 8.42
C GLN A 120 12.47 1.03 6.88
N GLN A 121 13.46 1.66 6.25
CA GLN A 121 13.60 1.70 4.80
C GLN A 121 14.00 0.36 4.23
N GLN A 122 14.96 -0.33 4.87
CA GLN A 122 15.36 -1.67 4.49
C GLN A 122 14.18 -2.62 4.55
N LYS A 123 13.40 -2.60 5.65
CA LYS A 123 12.19 -3.44 5.79
C LYS A 123 11.14 -3.13 4.71
N THR A 124 10.92 -1.84 4.41
CA THR A 124 9.99 -1.41 3.34
C THR A 124 10.45 -1.93 1.98
N ALA A 125 11.73 -1.71 1.62
CA ALA A 125 12.30 -2.12 0.35
C ALA A 125 12.30 -3.64 0.18
N ASP A 126 12.69 -4.38 1.22
CA ASP A 126 12.67 -5.85 1.21
C ASP A 126 11.27 -6.40 0.96
N ALA A 127 10.25 -5.80 1.58
CA ALA A 127 8.86 -6.19 1.38
C ALA A 127 8.41 -5.94 -0.06
N MET A 128 8.72 -4.76 -0.61
CA MET A 128 8.41 -4.43 -2.00
C MET A 128 9.10 -5.37 -2.98
N VAL A 129 10.39 -5.66 -2.80
CA VAL A 129 11.15 -6.58 -3.66
C VAL A 129 10.60 -7.99 -3.58
N GLN A 130 10.36 -8.51 -2.37
CA GLN A 130 9.76 -9.85 -2.19
C GLN A 130 8.41 -9.93 -2.90
N PHE A 131 7.56 -8.93 -2.73
CA PHE A 131 6.25 -8.90 -3.36
C PHE A 131 6.31 -8.82 -4.88
N VAL A 132 7.15 -7.94 -5.44
CA VAL A 132 7.33 -7.80 -6.90
C VAL A 132 7.82 -9.11 -7.52
N LEU A 133 8.76 -9.79 -6.87
CA LEU A 133 9.28 -11.09 -7.31
C LEU A 133 8.32 -12.27 -7.05
N GLY A 134 7.13 -12.03 -6.50
CA GLY A 134 6.16 -13.09 -6.19
C GLY A 134 6.59 -14.00 -5.04
N ARG A 135 7.52 -13.55 -4.21
CA ARG A 135 7.98 -14.26 -3.01
C ARG A 135 7.08 -13.94 -1.83
N LYS A 136 7.07 -14.83 -0.84
CA LYS A 136 6.39 -14.58 0.44
C LYS A 136 7.04 -13.37 1.13
N VAL A 137 6.25 -12.35 1.42
CA VAL A 137 6.69 -11.21 2.24
C VAL A 137 6.80 -11.67 3.70
N ARG A 138 7.99 -11.57 4.28
CA ARG A 138 8.24 -12.01 5.67
C ARG A 138 7.49 -11.11 6.67
N GLY A 139 6.89 -11.72 7.69
CA GLY A 139 6.10 -11.00 8.70
C GLY A 139 4.74 -10.48 8.23
N ALA A 140 4.44 -10.60 6.94
CA ALA A 140 3.15 -10.16 6.41
C ALA A 140 2.05 -11.22 6.61
N THR A 141 0.84 -10.74 6.86
CA THR A 141 -0.38 -11.55 6.77
C THR A 141 -0.88 -11.55 5.33
N SER A 142 -1.37 -12.69 4.86
CA SER A 142 -1.95 -12.83 3.53
C SER A 142 -3.36 -13.34 3.64
N ARG A 143 -4.32 -12.63 3.04
CA ARG A 143 -5.66 -13.16 2.87
C ARG A 143 -5.71 -14.01 1.60
N LYS A 144 -6.00 -15.30 1.77
CA LYS A 144 -6.32 -16.20 0.66
C LYS A 144 -7.85 -16.17 0.46
N ARG A 145 -8.27 -16.27 -0.80
CA ARG A 145 -9.69 -16.50 -1.14
C ARG A 145 -10.15 -17.83 -0.57
#